data_AF-A0A5C6FDG4-F1
#
_entry.id   AF-A0A5C6FDG4-F1
#
_cell.length_a   1.000
_cell.length_b   1.000
_cell.length_c   1.000
_cell.angle_alpha   90.00
_cell.angle_beta   90.00
_cell.angle_gamma   90.00
#
_symmetry.space_group_name_H-M   'P 1'
#
loop_
_entity.id
_entity.type
_entity.pdbx_description
1 polymer ?
#
loop_
_entity_poly.entity_id
_entity_poly.type
_entity_poly.pdbx_seq_one_letter_code
_entity_poly.pdbx_strand_id
1 'polypeptide(L)'
;MLVTADTDRRNRSVSMSFALAIVILAGFLSIASIWWLGLVLVAPIVFWWSRRKTLRRRAAMDQPMADAWEHTLATEVGYFAALDDDGKERFRKLVKVFVDEVAITGIRTDVDDRTIALVAASAVIPIFGFDDWEYSGLGEVLIYPSAYGEDFRTDPSSDRRTLGMVGAYHLSGVMILSKPDLIAGFANATDKRNVGIHEFSHLVDKQDGSIDGVVRTAATEVAIPWVRWVAEELRRTPGSNEHIDDYAYTNEAEYFAVLSEYFFDSPAILAEKAPDTYNMLQKIYRQDPKRVLARVPRRKRRVGRNEDCPCGSGDKFKRCCLTRRHRGLPLKK
;
A
#
# COMPACT_ATOMS: atom_id res chain seq x y z
N MET A 1 9.03 9.15 -2.05
CA MET A 1 7.97 9.89 -1.35
C MET A 1 8.54 10.52 -0.13
N LEU A 2 9.29 9.78 0.69
CA LEU A 2 10.04 10.37 1.80
C LEU A 2 11.11 11.32 1.29
N VAL A 3 11.24 12.46 1.99
CA VAL A 3 12.33 13.40 1.82
C VAL A 3 13.28 13.22 3.01
N THR A 4 14.38 12.51 2.78
CA THR A 4 15.47 12.36 3.75
C THR A 4 16.46 13.52 3.59
N ALA A 5 17.38 13.67 4.54
CA ALA A 5 18.45 14.66 4.41
C ALA A 5 19.31 14.43 3.16
N ASP A 6 19.51 13.16 2.77
CA ASP A 6 20.28 12.81 1.57
C ASP A 6 19.52 13.10 0.28
N THR A 7 18.22 12.78 0.23
CA THR A 7 17.41 13.06 -0.96
C THR A 7 17.17 14.55 -1.15
N ASP A 8 17.01 15.33 -0.06
CA ASP A 8 16.97 16.80 -0.12
C ASP A 8 18.31 17.39 -0.58
N ARG A 9 19.45 16.89 -0.07
CA ARG A 9 20.78 17.31 -0.53
C ARG A 9 20.99 17.02 -2.02
N ARG A 10 20.62 15.81 -2.47
CA ARG A 10 20.72 15.41 -3.87
C ARG A 10 19.82 16.27 -4.77
N ASN A 11 18.56 16.47 -4.38
CA ASN A 11 17.63 17.34 -5.10
C ASN A 11 18.16 18.78 -5.18
N ARG A 12 18.65 19.33 -4.06
CA ARG A 12 19.26 20.67 -4.04
C ARG A 12 20.46 20.76 -4.98
N SER A 13 21.35 19.78 -4.98
CA SER A 13 22.51 19.74 -5.87
C SER A 13 22.09 19.71 -7.34
N VAL A 14 21.14 18.85 -7.71
CA VAL A 14 20.64 18.74 -9.07
C VAL A 14 19.95 20.04 -9.51
N SER A 15 19.10 20.62 -8.65
CA SER A 15 18.45 21.92 -8.91
C SER A 15 19.46 23.06 -9.07
N MET A 16 20.54 23.08 -8.28
CA MET A 16 21.63 24.04 -8.43
C MET A 16 22.35 23.87 -9.77
N SER A 17 22.62 22.63 -10.20
CA SER A 17 23.25 22.35 -11.49
C SER A 17 22.40 22.84 -12.67
N PHE A 18 21.07 22.65 -12.63
CA PHE A 18 20.18 23.18 -13.66
C PHE A 18 20.16 24.72 -13.70
N ALA A 19 20.07 25.36 -12.53
CA ALA A 19 20.10 26.81 -12.44
C ALA A 19 21.45 27.38 -12.94
N LEU A 20 22.57 26.73 -12.58
CA LEU A 20 23.90 27.12 -13.05
C LEU A 20 24.05 26.94 -14.55
N ALA A 21 23.52 25.85 -15.12
CA ALA A 21 23.54 25.62 -16.57
C ALA A 21 22.80 26.75 -17.33
N ILE A 22 21.69 27.25 -16.79
CA ILE A 22 20.97 28.40 -17.36
C ILE A 22 21.82 29.66 -17.32
N VAL A 23 22.52 29.93 -16.21
CA VAL A 23 23.41 31.09 -16.08
C VAL A 23 24.59 31.00 -17.04
N ILE A 24 25.21 29.82 -17.17
CA ILE A 24 26.31 29.57 -18.12
C ILE A 24 25.83 29.77 -19.56
N LEU A 25 24.66 29.22 -19.90
CA LEU A 25 24.05 29.36 -21.21
C LEU A 25 23.73 30.83 -21.53
N ALA A 26 23.19 31.57 -20.56
CA ALA A 26 22.95 33.00 -20.67
C ALA A 26 24.24 33.79 -20.96
N GLY A 27 25.31 33.46 -20.24
CA GLY A 27 26.64 34.04 -20.45
C GLY A 27 27.19 33.75 -21.85
N PHE A 28 27.10 32.51 -22.32
CA PHE A 28 27.54 32.13 -23.67
C PHE A 28 26.75 32.85 -24.76
N LEU A 29 25.43 32.89 -24.66
CA LEU A 29 24.55 33.57 -25.62
C LEU A 29 24.70 35.10 -25.60
N SER A 30 25.13 35.67 -24.47
CA SER A 30 25.35 37.13 -24.35
C SER A 30 26.45 37.66 -25.27
N ILE A 31 27.38 36.80 -25.72
CA ILE A 31 28.41 37.13 -26.72
C ILE A 31 27.75 37.54 -28.04
N ALA A 32 26.63 36.90 -28.41
CA ALA A 32 25.88 37.21 -29.62
C ALA A 32 24.89 38.37 -29.43
N SER A 33 24.27 38.49 -28.24
CA SER A 33 23.32 39.57 -27.92
C SER A 33 23.13 39.73 -26.42
N ILE A 34 23.28 40.97 -25.91
CA ILE A 34 23.19 41.29 -24.48
C ILE A 34 21.82 40.97 -23.86
N TRP A 35 20.75 40.91 -24.67
CA TRP A 35 19.40 40.58 -24.21
C TRP A 35 19.30 39.18 -23.60
N TRP A 36 20.21 38.26 -23.95
CA TRP A 36 20.26 36.92 -23.35
C TRP A 36 20.63 36.90 -21.87
N LEU A 37 21.19 37.99 -21.32
CA LEU A 37 21.41 38.12 -19.87
C LEU A 37 20.10 38.08 -19.07
N GLY A 38 18.94 38.36 -19.71
CA GLY A 38 17.63 38.18 -19.09
C GLY A 38 17.35 36.75 -18.61
N LEU A 39 17.99 35.73 -19.21
CA LEU A 39 17.85 34.33 -18.78
C LEU A 39 18.38 34.09 -17.36
N VAL A 40 19.28 34.94 -16.84
CA VAL A 40 19.76 34.84 -15.46
C VAL A 40 18.60 34.97 -14.46
N LEU A 41 17.57 35.76 -14.79
CA LEU A 41 16.36 35.89 -13.96
C LEU A 41 15.49 34.63 -13.94
N VAL A 42 15.66 33.72 -14.91
CA VAL A 42 14.96 32.43 -14.98
C VAL A 42 15.61 31.38 -14.06
N ALA A 43 16.91 31.49 -13.78
CA ALA A 43 17.63 30.55 -12.91
C ALA A 43 17.03 30.37 -11.50
N PRO A 44 16.67 31.44 -10.74
CA PRO A 44 16.00 31.26 -9.44
C PRO A 44 14.60 30.65 -9.57
N ILE A 45 13.88 30.91 -10.66
CA ILE A 45 12.55 30.33 -10.93
C ILE A 45 12.68 28.82 -11.15
N VAL A 46 13.64 28.39 -11.98
CA VAL A 46 13.90 26.97 -12.25
C VAL A 46 14.40 26.25 -11.00
N PHE A 47 15.26 26.89 -10.20
CA PHE A 47 15.68 26.35 -8.91
C PHE A 47 14.49 26.13 -7.97
N TRP A 48 13.62 27.14 -7.81
CA TRP A 48 12.44 27.02 -6.95
C TRP A 48 11.45 25.98 -7.48
N TRP A 49 11.15 25.99 -8.77
CA TRP A 49 10.20 25.07 -9.39
C TRP A 49 10.66 23.61 -9.30
N SER A 50 11.94 23.34 -9.57
CA SER A 50 12.52 21.99 -9.42
C SER A 50 12.57 21.49 -7.97
N ARG A 51 12.57 22.40 -6.99
CA ARG A 51 12.50 22.06 -5.56
C ARG A 51 11.09 22.05 -4.99
N ARG A 52 10.11 22.62 -5.68
CA ARG A 52 8.72 22.80 -5.18
C ARG A 52 8.13 21.51 -4.63
N LYS A 53 8.28 20.39 -5.37
CA LYS A 53 7.77 19.08 -4.97
C LYS A 53 8.43 18.59 -3.67
N THR A 54 9.76 18.62 -3.60
CA THR A 54 10.54 18.23 -2.41
C THR A 54 10.19 19.08 -1.18
N LEU A 55 10.07 20.39 -1.37
CA LEU A 55 9.71 21.32 -0.29
C LEU A 55 8.27 21.09 0.20
N ARG A 56 7.33 20.83 -0.71
CA ARG A 56 5.93 20.51 -0.37
C ARG A 56 5.85 19.20 0.42
N ARG A 57 6.51 18.14 -0.04
CA ARG A 57 6.60 16.86 0.67
C ARG A 57 7.19 17.01 2.06
N ARG A 58 8.28 17.77 2.20
CA ARG A 58 8.89 18.06 3.50
C ARG A 58 7.92 18.79 4.42
N ALA A 59 7.23 19.82 3.92
CA ALA A 59 6.20 20.52 4.70
C ALA A 59 5.10 19.57 5.16
N ALA A 60 4.58 18.69 4.29
CA ALA A 60 3.58 17.68 4.65
C ALA A 60 4.09 16.68 5.70
N MET A 61 5.37 16.28 5.63
CA MET A 61 5.99 15.41 6.63
C MET A 61 6.14 16.06 8.01
N ASP A 62 6.26 17.39 8.07
CA ASP A 62 6.43 18.16 9.31
C ASP A 62 5.08 18.57 9.94
N GLN A 63 3.97 18.48 9.20
CA GLN A 63 2.63 18.72 9.75
C GLN A 63 2.24 17.64 10.78
N PRO A 64 1.46 17.98 11.83
CA PRO A 64 0.91 16.97 12.73
C PRO A 64 -0.03 16.02 11.99
N MET A 65 -0.05 14.75 12.40
CA MET A 65 -1.01 13.78 11.90
C MET A 65 -2.39 14.09 12.49
N ALA A 66 -3.46 14.01 11.68
CA ALA A 66 -4.81 14.13 12.21
C ALA A 66 -5.15 12.96 13.14
N ASP A 67 -5.70 13.25 14.32
CA ASP A 67 -6.00 12.24 15.35
C ASP A 67 -6.94 11.14 14.83
N ALA A 68 -7.89 11.50 13.96
CA ALA A 68 -8.81 10.55 13.34
C ALA A 68 -8.08 9.54 12.44
N TRP A 69 -7.12 9.99 11.64
CA TRP A 69 -6.32 9.10 10.79
C TRP A 69 -5.43 8.20 11.64
N GLU A 70 -4.74 8.76 12.64
CA GLU A 70 -3.92 7.98 13.57
C GLU A 70 -4.73 6.90 14.28
N HIS A 71 -5.95 7.24 14.73
CA HIS A 71 -6.85 6.29 15.36
C HIS A 71 -7.20 5.13 14.42
N THR A 72 -7.68 5.42 13.20
CA THR A 72 -8.02 4.38 12.21
C THR A 72 -6.82 3.49 11.88
N LEU A 73 -5.64 4.08 11.63
CA LEU A 73 -4.43 3.32 11.36
C LEU A 73 -4.08 2.38 12.52
N ALA A 74 -4.16 2.87 13.76
CA ALA A 74 -3.82 2.08 14.94
C ALA A 74 -4.83 0.95 15.24
N THR A 75 -6.12 1.14 14.92
CA THR A 75 -7.18 0.18 15.26
C THR A 75 -7.50 -0.82 14.16
N GLU A 76 -7.39 -0.41 12.89
CA GLU A 76 -7.86 -1.21 11.75
C GLU A 76 -6.70 -1.71 10.87
N VAL A 77 -5.58 -0.99 10.81
CA VAL A 77 -4.45 -1.39 9.96
C VAL A 77 -3.47 -2.24 10.77
N GLY A 78 -3.66 -3.56 10.73
CA GLY A 78 -2.84 -4.52 11.46
C GLY A 78 -1.34 -4.38 11.19
N TYR A 79 -0.96 -4.07 9.95
CA TYR A 79 0.43 -3.78 9.57
C TYR A 79 1.00 -2.59 10.36
N PHE A 80 0.29 -1.45 10.42
CA PHE A 80 0.72 -0.25 11.14
C PHE A 80 0.78 -0.48 12.65
N ALA A 81 -0.23 -1.14 13.22
CA ALA A 81 -0.27 -1.46 14.64
C ALA A 81 0.95 -2.32 15.09
N ALA A 82 1.47 -3.15 14.18
CA ALA A 82 2.59 -4.05 14.39
C ALA A 82 3.99 -3.42 14.26
N LEU A 83 4.09 -2.22 13.69
CA LEU A 83 5.36 -1.50 13.53
C LEU A 83 5.92 -1.06 14.90
N ASP A 84 7.24 -0.94 14.96
CA ASP A 84 7.92 -0.23 16.05
C ASP A 84 7.75 1.29 15.90
N ASP A 85 8.23 2.06 16.88
CA ASP A 85 8.00 3.51 16.93
C ASP A 85 8.61 4.24 15.72
N ASP A 86 9.82 3.83 15.30
CA ASP A 86 10.48 4.35 14.10
C ASP A 86 9.70 4.00 12.83
N GLY A 87 9.23 2.76 12.73
CA GLY A 87 8.39 2.30 11.62
C GLY A 87 7.07 3.04 11.54
N LYS A 88 6.39 3.27 12.68
CA LYS A 88 5.16 4.06 12.75
C LYS A 88 5.40 5.50 12.31
N GLU A 89 6.48 6.12 12.77
CA GLU A 89 6.81 7.49 12.36
C GLU A 89 7.08 7.60 10.87
N ARG A 90 7.79 6.61 10.30
CA ARG A 90 8.00 6.52 8.86
C ARG A 90 6.68 6.35 8.11
N PHE A 91 5.80 5.47 8.59
CA PHE A 91 4.49 5.22 7.98
C PHE A 91 3.62 6.47 7.99
N ARG A 92 3.58 7.21 9.12
CA ARG A 92 2.86 8.49 9.23
C ARG A 92 3.34 9.51 8.21
N LYS A 93 4.67 9.65 8.03
CA LYS A 93 5.24 10.55 7.03
C LYS A 93 4.84 10.17 5.61
N LEU A 94 4.84 8.87 5.28
CA LEU A 94 4.39 8.37 3.98
C LEU A 94 2.91 8.66 3.73
N VAL A 95 2.04 8.43 4.72
CA VAL A 95 0.60 8.72 4.64
C VAL A 95 0.35 10.21 4.40
N LYS A 96 1.01 11.09 5.17
CA LYS A 96 0.85 12.55 5.01
C LYS A 96 1.28 13.04 3.63
N VAL A 97 2.38 12.51 3.09
CA VAL A 97 2.83 12.83 1.73
C VAL A 97 1.84 12.31 0.70
N PHE A 98 1.34 11.09 0.85
CA PHE A 98 0.38 10.50 -0.09
C PHE A 98 -0.91 11.33 -0.16
N VAL A 99 -1.51 11.67 0.99
CA VAL A 99 -2.76 12.44 1.05
C VAL A 99 -2.59 13.89 0.55
N ASP A 100 -1.39 14.49 0.66
CA ASP A 100 -1.12 15.81 0.09
C ASP A 100 -0.96 15.78 -1.45
N GLU A 101 -0.47 14.67 -2.01
CA GLU A 101 -0.19 14.54 -3.44
C GLU A 101 -1.32 13.91 -4.26
N VAL A 102 -2.15 13.06 -3.64
CA VAL A 102 -3.20 12.29 -4.32
C VAL A 102 -4.57 12.68 -3.77
N ALA A 103 -5.44 13.19 -4.63
CA ALA A 103 -6.81 13.52 -4.26
C ALA A 103 -7.61 12.23 -3.99
N ILE A 104 -8.48 12.23 -2.97
CA ILE A 104 -9.39 11.12 -2.67
C ILE A 104 -10.81 11.66 -2.75
N THR A 105 -11.54 11.24 -3.79
CA THR A 105 -12.83 11.84 -4.15
C THR A 105 -13.95 10.80 -4.10
N GLY A 106 -15.01 11.10 -3.35
CA GLY A 106 -16.19 10.25 -3.27
C GLY A 106 -17.17 10.51 -4.41
N ILE A 107 -17.50 9.48 -5.18
CA ILE A 107 -18.51 9.54 -6.22
C ILE A 107 -19.78 8.89 -5.70
N ARG A 108 -20.80 9.72 -5.40
CA ARG A 108 -22.08 9.29 -4.79
C ARG A 108 -21.89 8.59 -3.44
N THR A 109 -20.78 8.84 -2.77
CA THR A 109 -20.47 8.39 -1.41
C THR A 109 -19.62 9.45 -0.73
N ASP A 110 -19.67 9.50 0.59
CA ASP A 110 -18.83 10.35 1.40
C ASP A 110 -17.40 9.78 1.52
N VAL A 111 -16.42 10.65 1.71
CA VAL A 111 -15.04 10.30 2.05
C VAL A 111 -14.75 10.89 3.42
N ASP A 112 -14.88 10.05 4.44
CA ASP A 112 -14.55 10.39 5.82
C ASP A 112 -13.08 10.11 6.15
N ASP A 113 -12.62 10.57 7.32
CA ASP A 113 -11.24 10.40 7.79
C ASP A 113 -10.81 8.93 7.83
N ARG A 114 -11.74 8.04 8.15
CA ARG A 114 -11.51 6.60 8.14
C ARG A 114 -11.19 6.12 6.72
N THR A 115 -12.00 6.49 5.73
CA THR A 115 -11.77 6.14 4.32
C THR A 115 -10.43 6.67 3.83
N ILE A 116 -10.09 7.94 4.12
CA ILE A 116 -8.80 8.54 3.75
C ILE A 116 -7.64 7.73 4.31
N ALA A 117 -7.69 7.40 5.60
CA ALA A 117 -6.64 6.64 6.28
C ALA A 117 -6.47 5.23 5.68
N LEU A 118 -7.56 4.53 5.34
CA LEU A 118 -7.50 3.21 4.73
C LEU A 118 -6.94 3.24 3.30
N VAL A 119 -7.36 4.20 2.46
CA VAL A 119 -6.78 4.38 1.12
C VAL A 119 -5.28 4.65 1.23
N ALA A 120 -4.88 5.57 2.11
CA ALA A 120 -3.47 5.89 2.32
C ALA A 120 -2.69 4.69 2.85
N ALA A 121 -3.28 3.87 3.74
CA ALA A 121 -2.64 2.64 4.21
C ALA A 121 -2.43 1.63 3.08
N SER A 122 -3.44 1.42 2.22
CA SER A 122 -3.34 0.55 1.05
C SER A 122 -2.24 1.00 0.09
N ALA A 123 -2.04 2.31 -0.07
CA ALA A 123 -0.94 2.86 -0.86
C ALA A 123 0.42 2.69 -0.17
N VAL A 124 0.50 2.92 1.13
CA VAL A 124 1.78 2.94 1.85
C VAL A 124 2.34 1.55 2.10
N ILE A 125 1.49 0.54 2.37
CA ILE A 125 1.94 -0.82 2.71
C ILE A 125 2.83 -1.45 1.63
N PRO A 126 2.43 -1.51 0.33
CA PRO A 126 3.24 -2.13 -0.72
C PRO A 126 4.60 -1.44 -0.88
N ILE A 127 4.65 -0.11 -0.72
CA ILE A 127 5.85 0.67 -0.97
C ILE A 127 6.72 0.89 0.28
N PHE A 128 6.30 0.36 1.43
CA PHE A 128 6.96 0.64 2.70
C PHE A 128 8.41 0.16 2.72
N GLY A 129 8.80 -0.87 1.97
CA GLY A 129 10.21 -1.32 1.90
C GLY A 129 11.13 -0.48 1.02
N PHE A 130 10.60 0.50 0.26
CA PHE A 130 11.39 1.29 -0.67
C PHE A 130 11.77 2.67 -0.08
N ASP A 131 13.02 3.08 -0.27
CA ASP A 131 13.51 4.38 0.21
C ASP A 131 13.11 5.53 -0.72
N ASP A 132 13.34 5.34 -2.03
CA ASP A 132 13.14 6.35 -3.07
C ASP A 132 12.03 5.95 -4.06
N TRP A 133 10.80 5.82 -3.54
CA TRP A 133 9.64 5.41 -4.37
C TRP A 133 8.63 6.53 -4.60
N GLU A 134 7.98 6.61 -5.76
CA GLU A 134 6.79 7.45 -5.95
C GLU A 134 5.79 6.83 -6.94
N TYR A 135 4.50 7.11 -6.73
CA TYR A 135 3.45 6.76 -7.69
C TYR A 135 3.50 7.73 -8.87
N SER A 136 4.24 7.38 -9.91
CA SER A 136 4.28 8.15 -11.15
C SER A 136 2.94 8.04 -11.87
N GLY A 137 2.24 9.16 -11.98
CA GLY A 137 1.02 9.27 -12.76
C GLY A 137 -0.28 9.13 -11.95
N LEU A 138 -0.27 8.65 -10.70
CA LEU A 138 -1.48 8.66 -9.87
C LEU A 138 -1.74 10.07 -9.34
N GLY A 139 -2.86 10.68 -9.74
CA GLY A 139 -3.31 11.98 -9.26
C GLY A 139 -4.56 11.92 -8.38
N GLU A 140 -5.40 10.90 -8.56
CA GLU A 140 -6.68 10.81 -7.86
C GLU A 140 -7.11 9.34 -7.60
N VAL A 141 -7.74 9.11 -6.46
CA VAL A 141 -8.44 7.87 -6.10
C VAL A 141 -9.92 8.17 -5.96
N LEU A 142 -10.75 7.55 -6.79
CA LEU A 142 -12.20 7.66 -6.75
C LEU A 142 -12.79 6.56 -5.86
N ILE A 143 -13.56 6.97 -4.87
CA ILE A 143 -14.26 6.09 -3.94
C ILE A 143 -15.72 6.03 -4.32
N TYR A 144 -16.27 4.82 -4.38
CA TYR A 144 -17.65 4.59 -4.79
C TYR A 144 -18.42 3.70 -3.81
N PRO A 145 -19.76 3.75 -3.82
CA PRO A 145 -20.59 3.06 -2.82
C PRO A 145 -20.69 1.53 -2.99
N SER A 146 -20.27 0.97 -4.13
CA SER A 146 -20.32 -0.48 -4.42
C SER A 146 -19.28 -0.89 -5.47
N ALA A 147 -19.04 -2.20 -5.61
CA ALA A 147 -18.23 -2.77 -6.69
C ALA A 147 -18.78 -2.44 -8.10
N TYR A 148 -17.90 -2.45 -9.10
CA TYR A 148 -18.21 -2.16 -10.51
C TYR A 148 -18.09 -3.41 -11.38
N GLY A 149 -18.83 -3.43 -12.49
CA GLY A 149 -18.48 -4.24 -13.66
C GLY A 149 -17.58 -3.47 -14.63
N GLU A 150 -17.04 -4.16 -15.64
CA GLU A 150 -16.12 -3.61 -16.66
C GLU A 150 -16.61 -2.33 -17.37
N ASP A 151 -17.94 -2.11 -17.42
CA ASP A 151 -18.57 -0.96 -18.09
C ASP A 151 -18.82 0.27 -17.18
N PHE A 152 -18.18 0.36 -16.01
CA PHE A 152 -18.41 1.42 -15.01
C PHE A 152 -19.87 1.54 -14.52
N ARG A 153 -20.68 0.49 -14.75
CA ARG A 153 -22.05 0.38 -14.23
C ARG A 153 -22.00 -0.37 -12.90
N THR A 154 -22.59 0.23 -11.87
CA THR A 154 -22.97 -0.47 -10.64
C THR A 154 -24.18 -1.35 -10.95
N ASP A 155 -23.96 -2.62 -11.32
CA ASP A 155 -25.05 -3.59 -11.49
C ASP A 155 -25.00 -4.64 -10.37
N PRO A 156 -26.02 -4.73 -9.50
CA PRO A 156 -26.12 -5.77 -8.47
C PRO A 156 -26.21 -7.20 -9.00
N SER A 157 -26.40 -7.40 -10.31
CA SER A 157 -26.66 -8.71 -10.93
C SER A 157 -25.53 -9.28 -11.79
N SER A 158 -24.41 -8.56 -11.94
CA SER A 158 -23.25 -9.03 -12.71
C SER A 158 -22.33 -9.93 -11.88
N ASP A 159 -22.14 -11.18 -12.32
CA ASP A 159 -21.21 -12.14 -11.70
C ASP A 159 -19.72 -11.82 -11.99
N ARG A 160 -19.46 -10.86 -12.89
CA ARG A 160 -18.12 -10.33 -13.17
C ARG A 160 -17.91 -9.08 -12.33
N ARG A 161 -17.42 -9.29 -11.10
CA ARG A 161 -17.08 -8.22 -10.15
C ARG A 161 -15.63 -7.80 -10.37
N THR A 162 -15.42 -6.61 -10.92
CA THR A 162 -14.10 -6.01 -11.02
C THR A 162 -13.86 -5.27 -9.70
N LEU A 163 -12.91 -5.77 -8.91
CA LEU A 163 -12.68 -5.33 -7.53
C LEU A 163 -12.09 -3.91 -7.47
N GLY A 164 -11.37 -3.50 -8.51
CA GLY A 164 -10.93 -2.14 -8.77
C GLY A 164 -10.32 -2.06 -10.17
N MET A 165 -9.98 -0.84 -10.60
CA MET A 165 -9.45 -0.64 -11.95
C MET A 165 -8.39 0.45 -11.94
N VAL A 166 -7.19 0.11 -12.42
CA VAL A 166 -6.09 1.03 -12.66
C VAL A 166 -6.04 1.38 -14.15
N GLY A 167 -6.57 2.55 -14.50
CA GLY A 167 -6.36 3.17 -15.81
C GLY A 167 -6.93 2.43 -17.01
N ALA A 168 -8.24 2.14 -17.05
CA ALA A 168 -8.89 1.80 -18.32
C ALA A 168 -8.79 2.97 -19.30
N TYR A 169 -8.07 2.70 -20.40
CA TYR A 169 -7.97 3.30 -21.74
C TYR A 169 -8.05 4.83 -21.95
N HIS A 170 -8.70 5.61 -21.08
CA HIS A 170 -8.86 7.07 -21.16
C HIS A 170 -8.62 7.82 -19.83
N LEU A 171 -8.49 7.11 -18.69
CA LEU A 171 -8.32 7.72 -17.35
C LEU A 171 -6.88 7.53 -16.82
N SER A 172 -5.90 8.12 -17.51
CA SER A 172 -4.53 8.13 -17.01
C SER A 172 -4.48 8.87 -15.66
N GLY A 173 -4.06 8.16 -14.61
CA GLY A 173 -3.82 8.73 -13.29
C GLY A 173 -4.96 8.71 -12.30
N VAL A 174 -6.00 7.92 -12.58
CA VAL A 174 -7.10 7.67 -11.66
C VAL A 174 -7.12 6.20 -11.26
N MET A 175 -7.33 5.94 -9.97
CA MET A 175 -7.65 4.61 -9.42
C MET A 175 -9.08 4.62 -8.89
N ILE A 176 -9.80 3.51 -9.04
CA ILE A 176 -11.18 3.37 -8.54
C ILE A 176 -11.23 2.30 -7.46
N LEU A 177 -11.84 2.62 -6.32
CA LEU A 177 -12.07 1.69 -5.21
C LEU A 177 -13.53 1.71 -4.75
N SER A 178 -14.03 0.54 -4.37
CA SER A 178 -15.30 0.38 -3.68
C SER A 178 -15.11 0.59 -2.17
N LYS A 179 -15.85 1.56 -1.59
CA LYS A 179 -15.81 1.87 -0.14
C LYS A 179 -16.07 0.64 0.75
N PRO A 180 -17.13 -0.18 0.52
CA PRO A 180 -17.35 -1.35 1.35
C PRO A 180 -16.23 -2.38 1.22
N ASP A 181 -15.66 -2.58 0.02
CA ASP A 181 -14.59 -3.56 -0.18
C ASP A 181 -13.26 -3.09 0.42
N LEU A 182 -12.94 -1.80 0.33
CA LEU A 182 -11.81 -1.18 1.02
C LEU A 182 -11.92 -1.39 2.54
N ILE A 183 -13.08 -1.08 3.11
CA ILE A 183 -13.33 -1.27 4.55
C ILE A 183 -13.23 -2.76 4.94
N ALA A 184 -13.82 -3.65 4.14
CA ALA A 184 -13.80 -5.08 4.41
C ALA A 184 -12.38 -5.66 4.41
N GLY A 185 -11.53 -5.19 3.50
CA GLY A 185 -10.13 -5.61 3.38
C GLY A 185 -9.29 -5.38 4.64
N PHE A 186 -9.57 -4.33 5.41
CA PHE A 186 -8.89 -4.06 6.68
C PHE A 186 -9.62 -4.62 7.92
N ALA A 187 -10.92 -4.91 7.82
CA ALA A 187 -11.70 -5.40 8.95
C ALA A 187 -11.42 -6.88 9.29
N ASN A 188 -11.13 -7.71 8.27
CA ASN A 188 -11.07 -9.17 8.40
C ASN A 188 -9.66 -9.73 8.19
N ALA A 189 -8.86 -9.86 9.26
CA ALA A 189 -7.54 -10.50 9.21
C ALA A 189 -7.53 -11.99 8.79
N THR A 190 -8.70 -12.60 8.59
CA THR A 190 -8.85 -13.99 8.13
C THR A 190 -9.33 -14.09 6.69
N ASP A 191 -9.92 -13.03 6.15
CA ASP A 191 -10.28 -12.99 4.74
C ASP A 191 -9.04 -12.58 3.97
N LYS A 192 -8.70 -13.33 2.92
CA LYS A 192 -7.41 -13.21 2.22
C LYS A 192 -7.45 -12.17 1.10
N ARG A 193 -8.35 -11.19 1.26
CA ARG A 193 -8.71 -10.24 0.21
C ARG A 193 -8.65 -8.82 0.76
N ASN A 194 -7.86 -7.99 0.11
CA ASN A 194 -7.72 -6.57 0.38
C ASN A 194 -7.57 -5.83 -0.93
N VAL A 195 -8.71 -5.41 -1.45
CA VAL A 195 -8.84 -4.70 -2.74
C VAL A 195 -7.94 -3.47 -2.81
N GLY A 196 -7.77 -2.74 -1.71
CA GLY A 196 -6.86 -1.61 -1.70
C GLY A 196 -5.42 -2.05 -1.99
N ILE A 197 -4.91 -3.03 -1.25
CA ILE A 197 -3.56 -3.57 -1.48
C ILE A 197 -3.43 -4.16 -2.89
N HIS A 198 -4.46 -4.86 -3.38
CA HIS A 198 -4.52 -5.40 -4.73
C HIS A 198 -4.28 -4.31 -5.80
N GLU A 199 -5.11 -3.27 -5.81
CA GLU A 199 -5.03 -2.19 -6.81
C GLU A 199 -3.72 -1.40 -6.71
N PHE A 200 -3.22 -1.14 -5.50
CA PHE A 200 -1.93 -0.48 -5.33
C PHE A 200 -0.75 -1.37 -5.73
N SER A 201 -0.91 -2.70 -5.70
CA SER A 201 0.11 -3.63 -6.20
C SER A 201 0.20 -3.56 -7.73
N HIS A 202 -0.92 -3.42 -8.45
CA HIS A 202 -0.90 -3.12 -9.89
C HIS A 202 -0.16 -1.82 -10.21
N LEU A 203 -0.23 -0.80 -9.35
CA LEU A 203 0.58 0.41 -9.53
C LEU A 203 2.08 0.21 -9.24
N VAL A 204 2.43 -0.73 -8.36
CA VAL A 204 3.83 -1.12 -8.15
C VAL A 204 4.37 -1.87 -9.37
N ASP A 205 3.56 -2.73 -9.96
CA ASP A 205 3.85 -3.43 -11.22
C ASP A 205 4.05 -2.43 -12.37
N LYS A 206 3.14 -1.44 -12.49
CA LYS A 206 3.17 -0.37 -13.51
C LYS A 206 4.38 0.58 -13.46
N GLN A 207 5.35 0.40 -12.57
CA GLN A 207 6.43 1.38 -12.44
C GLN A 207 7.24 1.56 -13.74
N ASP A 208 7.36 0.53 -14.56
CA ASP A 208 8.06 0.59 -15.85
C ASP A 208 7.17 1.06 -17.03
N GLY A 209 5.89 1.33 -16.75
CA GLY A 209 4.88 1.74 -17.72
C GLY A 209 3.88 0.63 -18.11
N SER A 210 4.11 -0.63 -17.73
CA SER A 210 3.28 -1.78 -18.09
C SER A 210 2.72 -2.51 -16.87
N ILE A 211 1.50 -3.02 -16.95
CA ILE A 211 0.91 -3.93 -15.95
C ILE A 211 0.97 -5.34 -16.56
N ASP A 212 1.97 -6.13 -16.18
CA ASP A 212 2.25 -7.45 -16.75
C ASP A 212 2.75 -8.48 -15.71
N GLY A 213 2.72 -8.13 -14.41
CA GLY A 213 3.21 -8.94 -13.30
C GLY A 213 4.74 -8.96 -13.17
N VAL A 214 5.47 -8.15 -13.95
CA VAL A 214 6.94 -8.08 -13.94
C VAL A 214 7.42 -6.87 -13.13
N VAL A 215 7.65 -7.10 -11.85
CA VAL A 215 8.10 -6.03 -10.95
C VAL A 215 9.59 -5.68 -11.14
N ARG A 216 9.87 -4.71 -12.03
CA ARG A 216 11.24 -4.23 -12.31
C ARG A 216 11.92 -3.49 -11.16
N THR A 217 11.18 -3.19 -10.09
CA THR A 217 11.75 -2.67 -8.83
C THR A 217 12.73 -3.64 -8.18
N ALA A 218 12.53 -4.93 -8.46
CA ALA A 218 13.34 -6.01 -7.96
C ALA A 218 14.66 -6.07 -8.74
N ALA A 219 15.74 -6.46 -8.07
CA ALA A 219 16.99 -6.76 -8.75
C ALA A 219 16.75 -7.82 -9.85
N THR A 220 17.49 -7.74 -10.95
CA THR A 220 17.36 -8.66 -12.08
C THR A 220 17.47 -10.13 -11.64
N GLU A 221 18.28 -10.40 -10.61
CA GLU A 221 18.43 -11.74 -10.01
C GLU A 221 17.13 -12.30 -9.42
N VAL A 222 16.15 -11.45 -9.11
CA VAL A 222 14.85 -11.81 -8.53
C VAL A 222 13.76 -11.78 -9.61
N ALA A 223 13.79 -10.76 -10.49
CA ALA A 223 12.78 -10.59 -11.53
C ALA A 223 12.75 -11.78 -12.52
N ILE A 224 13.91 -12.26 -12.99
CA ILE A 224 13.96 -13.36 -13.96
C ILE A 224 13.39 -14.67 -13.37
N PRO A 225 13.82 -15.14 -12.18
CA PRO A 225 13.20 -16.30 -11.54
C PRO A 225 11.70 -16.13 -11.29
N TRP A 226 11.28 -14.94 -10.86
CA TRP A 226 9.86 -14.63 -10.63
C TRP A 226 9.01 -14.82 -11.89
N VAL A 227 9.36 -14.17 -13.00
CA VAL A 227 8.62 -14.29 -14.27
C VAL A 227 8.51 -15.75 -14.72
N ARG A 228 9.62 -16.49 -14.65
CA ARG A 228 9.63 -17.91 -15.03
C ARG A 228 8.72 -18.74 -14.13
N TRP A 229 8.74 -18.47 -12.84
CA TRP A 229 7.93 -19.19 -11.86
C TRP A 229 6.44 -18.89 -12.06
N VAL A 230 6.04 -17.63 -12.24
CA VAL A 230 4.64 -17.24 -12.50
C VAL A 230 4.13 -17.87 -13.80
N ALA A 231 4.93 -17.80 -14.87
CA ALA A 231 4.56 -18.39 -16.16
C ALA A 231 4.39 -19.93 -16.09
N GLU A 232 5.19 -20.61 -15.29
CA GLU A 232 5.05 -22.06 -15.07
C GLU A 232 3.82 -22.37 -14.21
N GLU A 233 3.57 -21.59 -13.16
CA GLU A 233 2.45 -21.79 -12.25
C GLU A 233 1.10 -21.54 -12.95
N LEU A 234 1.00 -20.52 -13.80
CA LEU A 234 -0.21 -20.23 -14.59
C LEU A 234 -0.50 -21.30 -15.67
N ARG A 235 0.51 -22.05 -16.13
CA ARG A 235 0.33 -23.17 -17.07
C ARG A 235 -0.19 -24.43 -16.39
N ARG A 236 -0.12 -24.53 -15.06
CA ARG A 236 -0.64 -25.69 -14.33
C ARG A 236 -2.16 -25.64 -14.32
N THR A 237 -2.79 -26.79 -14.51
CA THR A 237 -4.25 -26.90 -14.50
C THR A 237 -4.81 -26.46 -13.13
N PRO A 238 -5.84 -25.57 -13.11
CA PRO A 238 -6.53 -25.20 -11.87
C PRO A 238 -7.07 -26.45 -11.18
N GLY A 239 -6.81 -26.59 -9.88
CA GLY A 239 -7.31 -27.72 -9.06
C GLY A 239 -6.25 -28.51 -8.28
N SER A 240 -4.96 -28.17 -8.39
CA SER A 240 -3.90 -28.81 -7.60
C SER A 240 -3.40 -28.01 -6.39
N ASN A 241 -3.89 -26.77 -6.21
CA ASN A 241 -3.41 -25.85 -5.18
C ASN A 241 -4.58 -25.11 -4.50
N GLU A 242 -5.24 -25.74 -3.52
CA GLU A 242 -6.46 -25.24 -2.82
C GLU A 242 -6.23 -23.99 -1.94
N HIS A 243 -5.20 -23.19 -2.21
CA HIS A 243 -4.65 -22.24 -1.23
C HIS A 243 -4.62 -20.78 -1.69
N ILE A 244 -4.50 -20.55 -3.00
CA ILE A 244 -4.53 -19.24 -3.66
C ILE A 244 -5.90 -19.08 -4.32
N ASP A 245 -6.43 -17.86 -4.34
CA ASP A 245 -7.70 -17.54 -4.98
C ASP A 245 -7.65 -17.86 -6.48
N ASP A 246 -8.70 -18.48 -7.03
CA ASP A 246 -8.78 -18.81 -8.46
C ASP A 246 -8.65 -17.57 -9.35
N TYR A 247 -9.05 -16.40 -8.85
CA TYR A 247 -8.90 -15.13 -9.56
C TYR A 247 -7.44 -14.79 -9.89
N ALA A 248 -6.48 -15.24 -9.07
CA ALA A 248 -5.05 -15.06 -9.33
C ALA A 248 -4.64 -15.67 -10.68
N TYR A 249 -5.29 -16.75 -11.11
CA TYR A 249 -4.94 -17.48 -12.33
C TYR A 249 -5.50 -16.85 -13.61
N THR A 250 -6.07 -15.64 -13.53
CA THR A 250 -6.60 -14.91 -14.69
C THR A 250 -5.49 -14.47 -15.66
N ASN A 251 -4.40 -13.89 -15.13
CA ASN A 251 -3.19 -13.49 -15.87
C ASN A 251 -2.05 -13.19 -14.87
N GLU A 252 -0.85 -12.89 -15.37
CA GLU A 252 0.35 -12.61 -14.58
C GLU A 252 0.20 -11.42 -13.61
N ALA A 253 -0.48 -10.35 -14.03
CA ALA A 253 -0.69 -9.16 -13.20
C ALA A 253 -1.64 -9.45 -12.03
N GLU A 254 -2.76 -10.12 -12.30
CA GLU A 254 -3.69 -10.56 -11.26
C GLU A 254 -3.02 -11.54 -10.30
N TYR A 255 -2.17 -12.43 -10.83
CA TYR A 255 -1.41 -13.36 -10.01
C TYR A 255 -0.49 -12.62 -9.02
N PHE A 256 0.21 -11.58 -9.48
CA PHE A 256 1.04 -10.73 -8.64
C PHE A 256 0.23 -9.95 -7.60
N ALA A 257 -0.89 -9.34 -8.01
CA ALA A 257 -1.73 -8.55 -7.12
C ALA A 257 -2.37 -9.41 -6.01
N VAL A 258 -2.93 -10.58 -6.37
CA VAL A 258 -3.47 -11.52 -5.37
C VAL A 258 -2.38 -12.01 -4.42
N LEU A 259 -1.22 -12.41 -4.92
CA LEU A 259 -0.12 -12.80 -4.03
C LEU A 259 0.33 -11.69 -3.09
N SER A 260 0.24 -10.43 -3.52
CA SER A 260 0.57 -9.27 -2.70
C SER A 260 -0.43 -9.08 -1.55
N GLU A 261 -1.72 -9.33 -1.77
CA GLU A 261 -2.73 -9.39 -0.70
C GLU A 261 -2.34 -10.42 0.36
N TYR A 262 -2.02 -11.64 -0.07
CA TYR A 262 -1.59 -12.72 0.83
C TYR A 262 -0.31 -12.37 1.58
N PHE A 263 0.64 -11.72 0.90
CA PHE A 263 1.92 -11.34 1.46
C PHE A 263 1.78 -10.28 2.57
N PHE A 264 0.84 -9.35 2.46
CA PHE A 264 0.67 -8.31 3.47
C PHE A 264 -0.36 -8.65 4.55
N ASP A 265 -1.46 -9.32 4.22
CA ASP A 265 -2.52 -9.64 5.19
C ASP A 265 -2.32 -10.98 5.89
N SER A 266 -1.82 -11.99 5.17
CA SER A 266 -1.66 -13.36 5.67
C SER A 266 -0.26 -13.95 5.43
N PRO A 267 0.84 -13.23 5.74
CA PRO A 267 2.21 -13.65 5.40
C PRO A 267 2.62 -14.98 6.03
N ALA A 268 2.10 -15.29 7.22
CA ALA A 268 2.40 -16.57 7.87
C ALA A 268 1.86 -17.76 7.07
N ILE A 269 0.66 -17.63 6.50
CA ILE A 269 0.03 -18.66 5.67
C ILE A 269 0.79 -18.79 4.35
N LEU A 270 1.14 -17.67 3.72
CA LEU A 270 1.89 -17.69 2.47
C LEU A 270 3.28 -18.32 2.65
N ALA A 271 4.00 -17.94 3.72
CA ALA A 271 5.32 -18.50 4.02
C ALA A 271 5.30 -19.99 4.37
N GLU A 272 4.18 -20.50 4.90
CA GLU A 272 4.03 -21.93 5.19
C GLU A 272 3.69 -22.73 3.93
N LYS A 273 2.77 -22.22 3.11
CA LYS A 273 2.22 -22.95 1.96
C LYS A 273 3.03 -22.79 0.67
N ALA A 274 3.67 -21.65 0.49
CA ALA A 274 4.47 -21.31 -0.68
C ALA A 274 5.74 -20.54 -0.25
N PRO A 275 6.69 -21.19 0.43
CA PRO A 275 7.87 -20.53 1.01
C PRO A 275 8.74 -19.85 -0.05
N ASP A 276 8.91 -20.45 -1.23
CA ASP A 276 9.70 -19.87 -2.31
C ASP A 276 9.07 -18.59 -2.85
N THR A 277 7.74 -18.60 -3.05
CA THR A 277 6.94 -17.42 -3.43
C THR A 277 7.05 -16.31 -2.39
N TYR A 278 6.92 -16.65 -1.10
CA TYR A 278 7.10 -15.70 -0.01
C TYR A 278 8.50 -15.06 -0.08
N ASN A 279 9.55 -15.87 -0.21
CA ASN A 279 10.93 -15.38 -0.28
C ASN A 279 11.19 -14.47 -1.49
N MET A 280 10.55 -14.75 -2.64
CA MET A 280 10.63 -13.87 -3.82
C MET A 280 9.95 -12.53 -3.55
N LEU A 281 8.74 -12.54 -2.98
CA LEU A 281 8.00 -11.31 -2.63
C LEU A 281 8.71 -10.48 -1.56
N GLN A 282 9.40 -11.11 -0.59
CA GLN A 282 10.25 -10.38 0.36
C GLN A 282 11.33 -9.57 -0.33
N LYS A 283 11.94 -10.12 -1.40
CA LYS A 283 12.98 -9.43 -2.17
C LYS A 283 12.40 -8.36 -3.08
N ILE A 284 11.25 -8.64 -3.71
CA ILE A 284 10.53 -7.68 -4.55
C ILE A 284 10.12 -6.46 -3.72
N TYR A 285 9.41 -6.66 -2.62
CA TYR A 285 8.92 -5.59 -1.77
C TYR A 285 9.95 -5.02 -0.81
N ARG A 286 11.07 -5.71 -0.58
CA ARG A 286 12.08 -5.40 0.46
C ARG A 286 11.48 -5.34 1.87
N GLN A 287 10.54 -6.24 2.14
CA GLN A 287 9.78 -6.28 3.38
C GLN A 287 9.69 -7.71 3.93
N ASP A 288 9.42 -7.82 5.23
CA ASP A 288 9.09 -9.09 5.91
C ASP A 288 7.83 -8.92 6.77
N PRO A 289 6.62 -8.92 6.15
CA PRO A 289 5.37 -8.73 6.87
C PRO A 289 5.12 -9.83 7.91
N LYS A 290 5.62 -11.06 7.71
CA LYS A 290 5.54 -12.14 8.72
C LYS A 290 6.24 -11.70 10.00
N ARG A 291 7.44 -11.15 9.89
CA ARG A 291 8.21 -10.66 11.05
C ARG A 291 7.56 -9.44 11.68
N VAL A 292 7.02 -8.53 10.88
CA VAL A 292 6.30 -7.34 11.37
C VAL A 292 5.06 -7.78 12.17
N LEU A 293 4.16 -8.54 11.56
CA LEU A 293 2.90 -8.97 12.19
C LEU A 293 3.09 -9.93 13.37
N ALA A 294 4.23 -10.64 13.45
CA ALA A 294 4.57 -11.45 14.62
C ALA A 294 4.79 -10.63 15.91
N ARG A 295 5.04 -9.31 15.80
CA ARG A 295 5.23 -8.41 16.95
C ARG A 295 3.92 -8.03 17.63
N VAL A 296 2.78 -8.18 16.95
CA VAL A 296 1.47 -7.95 17.58
C VAL A 296 1.25 -9.05 18.61
N PRO A 297 1.12 -8.73 19.91
CA PRO A 297 0.80 -9.75 20.89
C PRO A 297 -0.54 -10.36 20.51
N ARG A 298 -0.54 -11.66 20.16
CA ARG A 298 -1.78 -12.40 19.89
C ARG A 298 -2.73 -12.13 21.03
N ARG A 299 -3.86 -11.48 20.73
CA ARG A 299 -4.95 -11.24 21.68
C ARG A 299 -5.17 -12.58 22.39
N LYS A 300 -4.99 -12.63 23.73
CA LYS A 300 -5.06 -13.88 24.51
C LYS A 300 -6.24 -14.70 23.98
N ARG A 301 -5.95 -15.89 23.43
CA ARG A 301 -6.97 -16.76 22.83
C ARG A 301 -8.15 -16.82 23.80
N ARG A 302 -9.33 -16.38 23.37
CA ARG A 302 -10.53 -16.53 24.20
C ARG A 302 -10.70 -18.03 24.41
N VAL A 303 -10.66 -18.46 25.67
CA VAL A 303 -10.77 -19.89 26.01
C VAL A 303 -12.04 -20.43 25.37
N GLY A 304 -11.88 -21.45 24.51
CA GLY A 304 -12.99 -22.08 23.82
C GLY A 304 -13.97 -22.68 24.82
N ARG A 305 -15.27 -22.75 24.49
CA ARG A 305 -16.31 -23.29 25.40
C ARG A 305 -15.95 -24.66 25.98
N ASN A 306 -15.30 -25.51 25.18
CA ASN A 306 -14.94 -26.88 25.52
C ASN A 306 -13.47 -27.06 25.94
N GLU A 307 -12.68 -25.98 26.04
CA GLU A 307 -11.31 -26.02 26.56
C GLU A 307 -11.31 -26.05 28.09
N ASP A 308 -10.22 -26.49 28.69
CA ASP A 308 -10.07 -26.51 30.14
C ASP A 308 -10.09 -25.09 30.70
N CYS A 309 -10.75 -24.92 31.85
CA CYS A 309 -10.96 -23.62 32.43
C CYS A 309 -9.67 -23.07 33.06
N PRO A 310 -9.25 -21.83 32.73
CA PRO A 310 -7.97 -21.27 33.16
C PRO A 310 -7.87 -20.98 34.67
N CYS A 311 -8.97 -21.06 35.42
CA CYS A 311 -8.98 -20.89 36.89
C CYS A 311 -8.53 -22.15 37.66
N GLY A 312 -8.00 -23.17 36.97
CA GLY A 312 -7.50 -24.40 37.61
C GLY A 312 -8.56 -25.32 38.21
N SER A 313 -9.85 -25.14 37.89
CA SER A 313 -10.93 -25.94 38.50
C SER A 313 -11.01 -27.39 38.01
N GLY A 314 -10.26 -27.77 36.97
CA GLY A 314 -10.36 -29.09 36.32
C GLY A 314 -11.57 -29.25 35.40
N ASP A 315 -12.48 -28.26 35.34
CA ASP A 315 -13.67 -28.29 34.49
C ASP A 315 -13.44 -27.62 33.13
N LYS A 316 -14.29 -27.95 32.13
CA LYS A 316 -14.38 -27.18 30.88
C LYS A 316 -14.89 -25.75 31.14
N PHE A 317 -14.40 -24.77 30.38
CA PHE A 317 -14.73 -23.35 30.52
C PHE A 317 -16.25 -23.08 30.54
N LYS A 318 -17.03 -23.79 29.70
CA LYS A 318 -18.49 -23.68 29.66
C LYS A 318 -19.21 -24.05 30.95
N ARG A 319 -18.61 -24.90 31.79
CA ARG A 319 -19.17 -25.40 33.06
C ARG A 319 -18.63 -24.67 34.29
N CYS A 320 -17.64 -23.80 34.10
CA CYS A 320 -17.00 -23.08 35.20
C CYS A 320 -17.14 -21.56 35.03
N CYS A 321 -16.09 -20.87 34.58
CA CYS A 321 -16.06 -19.41 34.52
C CYS A 321 -17.10 -18.81 33.56
N LEU A 322 -17.46 -19.51 32.48
CA LEU A 322 -18.51 -19.03 31.57
C LEU A 322 -19.88 -19.06 32.25
N THR A 323 -20.22 -20.12 32.98
CA THR A 323 -21.48 -20.22 33.74
C THR A 323 -21.55 -19.17 34.84
N ARG A 324 -20.45 -18.96 35.56
CA ARG A 324 -20.37 -17.95 36.64
C ARG A 324 -20.59 -16.54 36.08
N ARG A 325 -19.98 -16.24 34.94
CA ARG A 325 -20.17 -14.97 34.24
C ARG A 325 -21.63 -14.75 33.82
N HIS A 326 -22.30 -15.76 33.29
CA HIS A 326 -23.75 -15.67 32.98
C HIS A 326 -24.63 -15.47 34.21
N ARG A 327 -24.18 -15.90 35.39
CA ARG A 327 -24.88 -15.74 36.67
C ARG A 327 -24.45 -14.50 37.46
N GLY A 328 -23.60 -13.62 36.89
CA GLY A 328 -23.10 -12.43 37.56
C GLY A 328 -22.17 -12.71 38.76
N LEU A 329 -21.63 -13.92 38.87
CA LEU A 329 -20.74 -14.31 39.98
C LEU A 329 -19.28 -13.96 39.67
N PRO A 330 -18.47 -13.63 40.69
CA PRO A 330 -17.05 -13.34 40.49
C PRO A 330 -16.31 -14.57 39.94
N LEU A 331 -15.37 -14.30 39.03
CA LEU A 331 -14.51 -15.32 38.42
C LEU A 331 -13.56 -15.91 39.46
N LYS A 332 -13.29 -17.22 39.37
CA LYS A 332 -12.27 -17.87 40.20
C LYS A 332 -10.89 -17.44 39.68
N LYS A 333 -9.98 -17.09 40.60
CA LYS A 333 -8.58 -16.80 40.28
C LYS A 333 -7.83 -18.08 39.99
#